data_AF-A0AAW9QF49-F1
#
_entry.id   AF-A0AAW9QF49-F1
#
_cell.length_a   1.000
_cell.length_b   1.000
_cell.length_c   1.000
_cell.angle_alpha   90.00
_cell.angle_beta   90.00
_cell.angle_gamma   90.00
#
_symmetry.space_group_name_H-M   'P 1'
#
loop_
_entity.id
_entity.type
_entity.pdbx_description
1 polymer ?
#
loop_
_entity_poly.entity_id
_entity_poly.type
_entity_poly.pdbx_seq_one_letter_code
_entity_poly.pdbx_strand_id
1 'polypeptide(L)'
;MNKSIFLTLALGFPILCISPTRAEDLNQLQQLLSTNQCNLCDLSRAGLVQSNLSGARLSGANLRGANLSQANLSGADLDGADLTGAILFGANLTGANLRGAILNGTDLRNAYLVNAEFGGATLEKTFLRGAVGIPLEAATPELFYTLGIDDTRQGQNAEAIENFNRALTINPDFAPAYLARAIANFHLGNNTLAADDARTASTLFERQNNPEGQKAAEDFIQGMELALKPKKEPGQTSSLDRVVQGIGSVLLQFVIPFLGFL
;
A
#
# COMPACT_ATOMS: atom_id res chain seq x y z
N MET A 1 -56.19 58.48 -33.53
CA MET A 1 -54.94 57.71 -33.36
C MET A 1 -54.90 57.20 -31.92
N ASN A 2 -55.19 55.91 -31.74
CA ASN A 2 -55.33 55.26 -30.43
C ASN A 2 -53.99 55.20 -29.68
N LYS A 3 -54.00 55.65 -28.43
CA LYS A 3 -52.98 55.34 -27.42
C LYS A 3 -53.43 54.10 -26.66
N SER A 4 -52.58 53.08 -26.60
CA SER A 4 -52.53 52.08 -25.52
C SER A 4 -51.21 51.31 -25.65
N ILE A 5 -50.53 51.07 -24.52
CA ILE A 5 -50.07 49.75 -24.03
C ILE A 5 -48.81 49.85 -23.15
N PHE A 6 -49.05 49.55 -21.88
CA PHE A 6 -48.31 48.72 -20.90
C PHE A 6 -46.89 49.03 -20.38
N LEU A 7 -46.92 49.16 -19.06
CA LEU A 7 -45.93 48.94 -18.00
C LEU A 7 -45.28 47.55 -18.09
N THR A 8 -43.96 47.44 -17.91
CA THR A 8 -43.35 46.24 -17.27
C THR A 8 -42.06 46.60 -16.54
N LEU A 9 -42.09 46.35 -15.22
CA LEU A 9 -41.04 46.51 -14.25
C LEU A 9 -40.09 45.29 -14.35
N ALA A 10 -38.84 45.48 -14.77
CA ALA A 10 -37.85 44.40 -14.79
C ALA A 10 -37.14 44.33 -13.42
N LEU A 11 -37.54 43.36 -12.59
CA LEU A 11 -36.84 42.96 -11.38
C LEU A 11 -35.51 42.30 -11.75
N GLY A 12 -34.39 42.90 -11.34
CA GLY A 12 -33.06 42.31 -11.48
C GLY A 12 -32.89 41.10 -10.59
N PHE A 13 -32.77 39.92 -11.18
CA PHE A 13 -32.25 38.73 -10.51
C PHE A 13 -30.72 38.75 -10.62
N PRO A 14 -29.96 38.60 -9.52
CA PRO A 14 -28.53 38.40 -9.60
C PRO A 14 -28.27 37.03 -10.24
N ILE A 15 -27.59 37.03 -11.38
CA ILE A 15 -27.06 35.82 -12.00
C ILE A 15 -26.02 35.26 -11.03
N LEU A 16 -26.38 34.21 -10.30
CA LEU A 16 -25.42 33.36 -9.61
C LEU A 16 -24.51 32.75 -10.68
N CYS A 17 -23.26 33.21 -10.73
CA CYS A 17 -22.19 32.55 -11.48
C CYS A 17 -22.00 31.15 -10.89
N ILE A 18 -22.60 30.14 -11.54
CA ILE A 18 -22.24 28.75 -11.32
C ILE A 18 -20.85 28.60 -11.91
N SER A 19 -19.83 28.41 -11.07
CA SER A 19 -18.50 28.03 -11.53
C SER A 19 -18.63 26.80 -12.43
N PRO A 20 -17.94 26.71 -13.58
CA PRO A 20 -17.96 25.48 -14.35
C PRO A 20 -17.41 24.37 -13.46
N THR A 21 -18.25 23.38 -13.15
CA THR A 21 -17.79 22.05 -12.76
C THR A 21 -16.79 21.65 -13.82
N ARG A 22 -15.52 21.48 -13.43
CA ARG A 22 -14.40 21.21 -14.33
C ARG A 22 -14.62 19.83 -14.95
N ALA A 23 -15.37 19.82 -16.06
CA ALA A 23 -15.64 18.66 -16.88
C ALA A 23 -14.31 18.07 -17.36
N GLU A 24 -14.26 16.74 -17.44
CA GLU A 24 -13.16 16.01 -18.05
C GLU A 24 -12.80 16.65 -19.40
N ASP A 25 -11.53 17.02 -19.61
CA ASP A 25 -11.09 17.56 -20.90
C ASP A 25 -11.07 16.42 -21.92
N LEU A 26 -12.22 16.24 -22.58
CA LEU A 26 -12.44 15.17 -23.53
C LEU A 26 -11.44 15.19 -24.69
N ASN A 27 -10.85 16.34 -25.02
CA ASN A 27 -9.86 16.42 -26.10
C ASN A 27 -8.54 15.75 -25.71
N GLN A 28 -8.07 15.98 -24.48
CA GLN A 28 -6.83 15.37 -24.00
C GLN A 28 -7.01 13.88 -23.71
N LEU A 29 -8.18 13.49 -23.22
CA LEU A 29 -8.52 12.07 -23.08
C LEU A 29 -8.52 11.36 -24.44
N GLN A 30 -9.17 11.94 -25.46
CA GLN A 30 -9.17 11.38 -26.82
C GLN A 30 -7.77 11.31 -27.41
N GLN A 31 -6.93 12.34 -27.18
CA GLN A 31 -5.54 12.34 -27.59
C GLN A 31 -4.79 11.15 -26.97
N LEU A 32 -4.89 10.96 -25.64
CA LEU A 32 -4.25 9.84 -24.96
C LEU A 32 -4.72 8.50 -25.55
N LEU A 33 -6.02 8.29 -25.65
CA LEU A 33 -6.59 7.00 -26.07
C LEU A 33 -6.33 6.66 -27.54
N SER A 34 -6.10 7.66 -28.39
CA SER A 34 -5.80 7.45 -29.82
C SER A 34 -4.32 7.36 -30.14
N THR A 35 -3.47 8.01 -29.34
CA THR A 35 -2.04 8.16 -29.67
C THR A 35 -1.08 7.56 -28.64
N ASN A 36 -1.57 7.20 -27.45
CA ASN A 36 -0.77 6.90 -26.26
C ASN A 36 0.21 8.03 -25.89
N GLN A 37 -0.10 9.28 -26.23
CA GLN A 37 0.76 10.43 -25.97
C GLN A 37 -0.03 11.59 -25.35
N CYS A 38 0.27 11.91 -24.10
CA CYS A 38 -0.33 13.01 -23.36
C CYS A 38 0.60 13.54 -22.26
N ASN A 39 1.83 13.92 -22.63
CA ASN A 39 2.76 14.59 -21.72
C ASN A 39 2.14 15.92 -21.24
N LEU A 40 2.25 16.20 -19.94
CA LEU A 40 1.74 17.41 -19.29
C LEU A 40 0.21 17.63 -19.43
N CYS A 41 -0.55 16.60 -19.81
CA CYS A 41 -2.00 16.70 -19.91
C CYS A 41 -2.66 16.80 -18.53
N ASP A 42 -3.82 17.47 -18.49
CA ASP A 42 -4.75 17.43 -17.37
C ASP A 42 -5.79 16.32 -17.60
N LEU A 43 -5.51 15.17 -17.00
CA LEU A 43 -6.35 13.99 -16.96
C LEU A 43 -6.94 13.82 -15.55
N SER A 44 -7.07 14.90 -14.78
CA SER A 44 -7.58 14.83 -13.42
C SER A 44 -9.02 14.31 -13.41
N ARG A 45 -9.28 13.33 -12.54
CA ARG A 45 -10.55 12.59 -12.45
C ARG A 45 -10.96 11.84 -13.73
N ALA A 46 -10.04 11.61 -14.67
CA ALA A 46 -10.36 10.89 -15.90
C ALA A 46 -10.80 9.44 -15.63
N GLY A 47 -11.75 8.95 -16.44
CA GLY A 47 -12.23 7.57 -16.40
C GLY A 47 -11.44 6.66 -17.35
N LEU A 48 -10.41 5.99 -16.84
CA LEU A 48 -9.46 5.18 -17.61
C LEU A 48 -9.45 3.69 -17.19
N VAL A 49 -10.56 3.22 -16.61
CA VAL A 49 -10.74 1.84 -16.13
C VAL A 49 -10.50 0.86 -17.28
N GLN A 50 -9.67 -0.16 -17.05
CA GLN A 50 -9.33 -1.22 -18.02
C GLN A 50 -8.74 -0.72 -19.35
N SER A 51 -8.30 0.54 -19.42
CA SER A 51 -7.70 1.10 -20.62
C SER A 51 -6.34 0.44 -20.92
N ASN A 52 -6.01 0.33 -22.21
CA ASN A 52 -4.68 -0.10 -22.63
C ASN A 52 -3.80 1.12 -22.89
N LEU A 53 -2.97 1.46 -21.91
CA LEU A 53 -2.03 2.58 -21.91
C LEU A 53 -0.58 2.07 -21.86
N SER A 54 -0.33 0.86 -22.38
CA SER A 54 1.02 0.29 -22.43
C SER A 54 1.94 1.18 -23.24
N GLY A 55 3.10 1.51 -22.69
CA GLY A 55 4.07 2.43 -23.29
C GLY A 55 3.57 3.88 -23.43
N ALA A 56 2.46 4.26 -22.79
CA ALA A 56 1.94 5.60 -22.91
C ALA A 56 2.92 6.65 -22.38
N ARG A 57 3.03 7.77 -23.09
CA ARG A 57 3.83 8.93 -22.69
C ARG A 57 2.95 9.89 -21.90
N LEU A 58 3.12 9.88 -20.59
CA LEU A 58 2.34 10.62 -19.60
C LEU A 58 3.24 11.43 -18.66
N SER A 59 4.47 11.75 -19.09
CA SER A 59 5.42 12.50 -18.28
C SER A 59 4.83 13.86 -17.88
N GLY A 60 4.87 14.14 -16.58
CA GLY A 60 4.32 15.33 -15.94
C GLY A 60 2.79 15.48 -16.06
N ALA A 61 2.06 14.44 -16.45
CA ALA A 61 0.60 14.50 -16.54
C ALA A 61 -0.03 14.66 -15.15
N ASN A 62 -1.11 15.44 -15.08
CA ASN A 62 -1.96 15.55 -13.90
C ASN A 62 -3.04 14.45 -13.97
N LEU A 63 -2.88 13.39 -13.19
CA LEU A 63 -3.80 12.25 -13.05
C LEU A 63 -4.50 12.24 -11.68
N ARG A 64 -4.55 13.38 -11.00
CA ARG A 64 -5.14 13.49 -9.65
C ARG A 64 -6.57 12.95 -9.63
N GLY A 65 -6.83 11.97 -8.78
CA GLY A 65 -8.14 11.33 -8.64
C GLY A 65 -8.64 10.59 -9.89
N ALA A 66 -7.79 10.35 -10.90
CA ALA A 66 -8.17 9.55 -12.06
C ALA A 66 -8.46 8.10 -11.65
N ASN A 67 -9.41 7.47 -12.34
CA ASN A 67 -9.70 6.05 -12.14
C ASN A 67 -9.04 5.21 -13.23
N LEU A 68 -7.91 4.61 -12.90
CA LEU A 68 -7.07 3.73 -13.72
C LEU A 68 -7.19 2.27 -13.27
N SER A 69 -8.30 1.91 -12.60
CA SER A 69 -8.48 0.54 -12.10
C SER A 69 -8.32 -0.48 -13.23
N GLN A 70 -7.47 -1.49 -13.01
CA GLN A 70 -7.15 -2.54 -13.98
C GLN A 70 -6.60 -2.05 -15.33
N ALA A 71 -6.14 -0.79 -15.42
CA ALA A 71 -5.51 -0.29 -16.64
C ALA A 71 -4.16 -1.01 -16.87
N ASN A 72 -3.82 -1.21 -18.14
CA ASN A 72 -2.49 -1.65 -18.53
C ASN A 72 -1.60 -0.43 -18.77
N LEU A 73 -0.72 -0.13 -17.83
CA LEU A 73 0.31 0.93 -17.89
C LEU A 73 1.72 0.34 -18.03
N SER A 74 1.85 -0.91 -18.47
CA SER A 74 3.17 -1.55 -18.60
C SER A 74 4.08 -0.75 -19.51
N GLY A 75 5.29 -0.44 -19.03
CA GLY A 75 6.27 0.39 -19.73
C GLY A 75 5.85 1.86 -19.96
N ALA A 76 4.78 2.35 -19.33
CA ALA A 76 4.37 3.75 -19.46
C ALA A 76 5.41 4.69 -18.85
N ASP A 77 5.57 5.86 -19.46
CA ASP A 77 6.40 6.94 -18.95
C ASP A 77 5.53 7.91 -18.13
N LEU A 78 5.65 7.83 -16.81
CA LEU A 78 4.94 8.63 -15.81
C LEU A 78 5.91 9.53 -15.02
N ASP A 79 7.09 9.83 -15.57
CA ASP A 79 8.09 10.69 -14.93
C ASP A 79 7.47 12.03 -14.50
N GLY A 80 7.51 12.34 -13.21
CA GLY A 80 6.95 13.55 -12.63
C GLY A 80 5.43 13.68 -12.66
N ALA A 81 4.67 12.62 -12.99
CA ALA A 81 3.22 12.67 -13.02
C ALA A 81 2.60 12.84 -11.61
N ASP A 82 1.51 13.59 -11.51
CA ASP A 82 0.75 13.73 -10.26
C ASP A 82 -0.42 12.74 -10.23
N LEU A 83 -0.26 11.66 -9.47
CA LEU A 83 -1.24 10.58 -9.28
C LEU A 83 -1.98 10.73 -7.94
N THR A 84 -1.90 11.88 -7.27
CA THR A 84 -2.48 12.06 -5.92
C THR A 84 -3.94 11.62 -5.88
N GLY A 85 -4.25 10.65 -5.01
CA GLY A 85 -5.60 10.12 -4.82
C GLY A 85 -6.18 9.35 -6.02
N ALA A 86 -5.36 8.99 -7.02
CA ALA A 86 -5.80 8.17 -8.15
C ALA A 86 -6.12 6.74 -7.69
N ILE A 87 -6.96 6.05 -8.47
CA ILE A 87 -7.34 4.66 -8.22
C ILE A 87 -6.65 3.78 -9.27
N LEU A 88 -5.61 3.05 -8.85
CA LEU A 88 -4.84 2.09 -9.67
C LEU A 88 -5.06 0.64 -9.19
N PHE A 89 -6.22 0.37 -8.59
CA PHE A 89 -6.57 -0.96 -8.11
C PHE A 89 -6.40 -2.00 -9.23
N GLY A 90 -5.53 -3.00 -9.01
CA GLY A 90 -5.26 -4.06 -9.97
C GLY A 90 -4.57 -3.61 -11.27
N ALA A 91 -4.05 -2.39 -11.36
CA ALA A 91 -3.39 -1.89 -12.57
C ALA A 91 -2.04 -2.60 -12.81
N ASN A 92 -1.67 -2.76 -14.08
CA ASN A 92 -0.35 -3.27 -14.46
C ASN A 92 0.60 -2.12 -14.75
N LEU A 93 1.57 -1.87 -13.88
CA LEU A 93 2.63 -0.86 -14.00
C LEU A 93 4.00 -1.51 -14.23
N THR A 94 4.04 -2.77 -14.67
CA THR A 94 5.30 -3.50 -14.88
C THR A 94 6.23 -2.71 -15.81
N GLY A 95 7.44 -2.40 -15.34
CA GLY A 95 8.42 -1.62 -16.10
C GLY A 95 8.06 -0.15 -16.35
N ALA A 96 7.05 0.41 -15.67
CA ALA A 96 6.70 1.82 -15.82
C ALA A 96 7.75 2.73 -15.18
N ASN A 97 8.02 3.87 -15.81
CA ASN A 97 8.87 4.91 -15.24
C ASN A 97 8.02 5.83 -14.35
N LEU A 98 8.13 5.68 -13.03
CA LEU A 98 7.45 6.49 -12.01
C LEU A 98 8.42 7.46 -11.31
N ARG A 99 9.59 7.73 -11.90
CA ARG A 99 10.57 8.65 -11.29
C ARG A 99 9.92 10.02 -11.01
N GLY A 100 10.16 10.57 -9.83
CA GLY A 100 9.57 11.84 -9.39
C GLY A 100 8.03 11.90 -9.33
N ALA A 101 7.32 10.79 -9.54
CA ALA A 101 5.86 10.77 -9.53
C ALA A 101 5.30 10.96 -8.11
N ILE A 102 4.17 11.65 -7.99
CA ILE A 102 3.49 11.90 -6.72
C ILE A 102 2.36 10.89 -6.57
N LEU A 103 2.55 9.84 -5.77
CA LEU A 103 1.58 8.77 -5.55
C LEU A 103 0.82 8.92 -4.22
N ASN A 104 0.84 10.09 -3.60
CA ASN A 104 0.29 10.28 -2.27
C ASN A 104 -1.23 9.96 -2.24
N GLY A 105 -1.67 9.11 -1.31
CA GLY A 105 -3.08 8.70 -1.20
C GLY A 105 -3.58 7.81 -2.34
N THR A 106 -2.70 7.31 -3.21
CA THR A 106 -3.07 6.47 -4.36
C THR A 106 -3.50 5.08 -3.90
N ASP A 107 -4.54 4.53 -4.53
CA ASP A 107 -4.92 3.14 -4.34
C ASP A 107 -4.17 2.23 -5.32
N LEU A 108 -3.06 1.63 -4.87
CA LEU A 108 -2.26 0.66 -5.61
C LEU A 108 -2.54 -0.79 -5.19
N ARG A 109 -3.66 -1.05 -4.51
CA ARG A 109 -3.98 -2.42 -4.06
C ARG A 109 -4.03 -3.37 -5.25
N ASN A 110 -3.40 -4.53 -5.10
CA ASN A 110 -3.27 -5.55 -6.15
C ASN A 110 -2.59 -5.09 -7.45
N ALA A 111 -1.89 -3.95 -7.46
CA ALA A 111 -1.16 -3.49 -8.64
C ALA A 111 0.12 -4.30 -8.87
N TYR A 112 0.56 -4.37 -10.13
CA TYR A 112 1.81 -5.04 -10.52
C TYR A 112 2.89 -3.98 -10.81
N LEU A 113 3.91 -3.92 -9.95
CA LEU A 113 4.98 -2.92 -9.96
C LEU A 113 6.35 -3.51 -10.32
N VAL A 114 6.41 -4.75 -10.79
CA VAL A 114 7.67 -5.44 -11.12
C VAL A 114 8.49 -4.60 -12.09
N ASN A 115 9.75 -4.31 -11.75
CA ASN A 115 10.67 -3.48 -12.53
C ASN A 115 10.22 -2.02 -12.76
N ALA A 116 9.20 -1.52 -12.05
CA ALA A 116 8.84 -0.11 -12.13
C ALA A 116 9.90 0.75 -11.41
N GLU A 117 10.20 1.91 -11.98
CA GLU A 117 11.26 2.80 -11.48
C GLU A 117 10.67 3.91 -10.61
N PHE A 118 11.04 3.98 -9.33
CA PHE A 118 10.45 4.93 -8.37
C PHE A 118 11.41 6.02 -7.90
N GLY A 119 12.53 6.26 -8.60
CA GLY A 119 13.54 7.22 -8.16
C GLY A 119 12.95 8.60 -7.87
N GLY A 120 12.88 8.99 -6.59
CA GLY A 120 12.31 10.27 -6.14
C GLY A 120 10.77 10.32 -6.10
N ALA A 121 10.07 9.19 -6.31
CA ALA A 121 8.62 9.11 -6.17
C ALA A 121 8.20 9.19 -4.69
N THR A 122 7.04 9.79 -4.41
CA THR A 122 6.48 9.84 -3.06
C THR A 122 5.30 8.89 -2.91
N LEU A 123 5.34 8.06 -1.86
CA LEU A 123 4.33 7.02 -1.59
C LEU A 123 3.53 7.29 -0.30
N GLU A 124 3.43 8.54 0.15
CA GLU A 124 2.78 8.87 1.41
C GLU A 124 1.30 8.45 1.42
N LYS A 125 0.91 7.66 2.43
CA LYS A 125 -0.49 7.18 2.59
C LYS A 125 -1.01 6.40 1.38
N THR A 126 -0.13 5.71 0.66
CA THR A 126 -0.51 4.86 -0.48
C THR A 126 -1.04 3.53 0.01
N PHE A 127 -2.14 3.06 -0.58
CA PHE A 127 -2.69 1.74 -0.28
C PHE A 127 -1.99 0.68 -1.16
N LEU A 128 -1.13 -0.14 -0.56
CA LEU A 128 -0.29 -1.11 -1.29
C LEU A 128 -0.65 -2.58 -1.00
N ARG A 129 -1.74 -2.83 -0.29
CA ARG A 129 -2.14 -4.21 0.06
C ARG A 129 -2.28 -5.07 -1.20
N GLY A 130 -1.57 -6.21 -1.22
CA GLY A 130 -1.55 -7.14 -2.35
C GLY A 130 -0.79 -6.66 -3.58
N ALA A 131 -0.15 -5.48 -3.54
CA ALA A 131 0.69 -5.01 -4.63
C ALA A 131 1.96 -5.89 -4.74
N VAL A 132 2.33 -6.23 -5.96
CA VAL A 132 3.47 -7.11 -6.25
C VAL A 132 4.61 -6.29 -6.84
N GLY A 133 5.85 -6.53 -6.40
CA GLY A 133 7.04 -5.91 -7.00
C GLY A 133 7.32 -4.48 -6.55
N ILE A 134 6.86 -4.07 -5.36
CA ILE A 134 7.21 -2.75 -4.77
C ILE A 134 8.76 -2.63 -4.69
N PRO A 135 9.39 -1.56 -5.19
CA PRO A 135 10.84 -1.43 -5.08
C PRO A 135 11.28 -1.20 -3.63
N LEU A 136 12.49 -1.66 -3.29
CA LEU A 136 13.06 -1.44 -1.95
C LEU A 136 13.40 0.03 -1.73
N GLU A 137 13.86 0.73 -2.77
CA GLU A 137 14.28 2.13 -2.72
C GLU A 137 13.14 3.13 -2.49
N ALA A 138 11.90 2.71 -2.71
CA ALA A 138 10.72 3.56 -2.59
C ALA A 138 9.95 3.33 -1.27
N ALA A 139 10.38 2.35 -0.48
CA ALA A 139 9.65 1.84 0.67
C ALA A 139 10.45 1.99 1.97
N THR A 140 9.75 1.99 3.10
CA THR A 140 10.37 1.94 4.43
C THR A 140 10.29 0.53 5.01
N PRO A 141 11.15 0.16 5.98
CA PRO A 141 11.00 -1.11 6.70
C PRO A 141 9.60 -1.29 7.29
N GLU A 142 9.00 -0.22 7.81
CA GLU A 142 7.70 -0.21 8.45
C GLU A 142 6.56 -0.50 7.48
N LEU A 143 6.68 -0.03 6.23
CA LEU A 143 5.72 -0.37 5.17
C LEU A 143 5.71 -1.88 4.93
N PHE A 144 6.88 -2.49 4.74
CA PHE A 144 6.95 -3.94 4.52
C PHE A 144 6.56 -4.75 5.75
N TYR A 145 6.91 -4.29 6.94
CA TYR A 145 6.43 -4.92 8.18
C TYR A 145 4.90 -4.91 8.26
N THR A 146 4.27 -3.77 7.95
CA THR A 146 2.81 -3.63 7.96
C THR A 146 2.15 -4.56 6.94
N LEU A 147 2.69 -4.62 5.72
CA LEU A 147 2.23 -5.56 4.69
C LEU A 147 2.35 -7.02 5.17
N GLY A 148 3.47 -7.38 5.79
CA GLY A 148 3.67 -8.73 6.34
C GLY A 148 2.71 -9.09 7.49
N ILE A 149 2.36 -8.13 8.35
CA ILE A 149 1.33 -8.33 9.38
C ILE A 149 -0.04 -8.57 8.75
N ASP A 150 -0.40 -7.84 7.70
CA ASP A 150 -1.65 -8.02 6.97
C ASP A 150 -1.72 -9.36 6.24
N ASP A 151 -0.60 -9.83 5.68
CA ASP A 151 -0.52 -11.17 5.07
C ASP A 151 -0.65 -12.27 6.13
N THR A 152 0.00 -12.10 7.29
CA THR A 152 -0.12 -13.05 8.42
C THR A 152 -1.57 -13.18 8.90
N ARG A 153 -2.30 -12.06 9.02
CA ARG A 153 -3.74 -12.04 9.38
C ARG A 153 -4.62 -12.77 8.38
N GLN A 154 -4.20 -12.86 7.12
CA GLN A 154 -4.89 -13.58 6.06
C GLN A 154 -4.47 -15.05 5.97
N GLY A 155 -3.55 -15.52 6.83
CA GLY A 155 -2.98 -16.85 6.76
C GLY A 155 -1.94 -17.03 5.65
N GLN A 156 -1.55 -15.94 4.98
CA GLN A 156 -0.57 -15.89 3.89
C GLN A 156 0.85 -15.80 4.48
N ASN A 157 1.24 -16.82 5.26
CA ASN A 157 2.49 -16.78 6.02
C ASN A 157 3.75 -16.75 5.13
N ALA A 158 3.68 -17.31 3.91
CA ALA A 158 4.83 -17.30 2.99
C ALA A 158 5.08 -15.89 2.42
N GLU A 159 4.01 -15.21 2.02
CA GLU A 159 4.01 -13.82 1.55
C GLU A 159 4.42 -12.87 2.67
N ALA A 160 3.93 -13.13 3.90
CA ALA A 160 4.33 -12.38 5.08
C ALA A 160 5.85 -12.43 5.31
N ILE A 161 6.45 -13.62 5.23
CA ILE A 161 7.90 -13.81 5.38
C ILE A 161 8.68 -13.02 4.33
N GLU A 162 8.22 -13.00 3.08
CA GLU A 162 8.86 -12.21 2.02
C GLU A 162 8.84 -10.71 2.35
N ASN A 163 7.69 -10.21 2.81
CA ASN A 163 7.60 -8.82 3.27
C ASN A 163 8.50 -8.54 4.48
N PHE A 164 8.58 -9.43 5.48
CA PHE A 164 9.53 -9.26 6.59
C PHE A 164 11.00 -9.31 6.14
N ASN A 165 11.36 -10.17 5.17
CA ASN A 165 12.70 -10.20 4.59
C ASN A 165 13.07 -8.86 3.95
N ARG A 166 12.12 -8.26 3.23
CA ARG A 166 12.32 -6.94 2.59
C ARG A 166 12.46 -5.83 3.63
N ALA A 167 11.66 -5.87 4.71
CA ALA A 167 11.83 -4.96 5.84
C ALA A 167 13.24 -5.07 6.46
N LEU A 168 13.70 -6.30 6.68
CA LEU A 168 15.02 -6.60 7.27
C LEU A 168 16.19 -6.32 6.32
N THR A 169 15.94 -6.33 5.01
CA THR A 169 16.93 -5.90 4.01
C THR A 169 17.20 -4.40 4.11
N ILE A 170 16.16 -3.60 4.39
CA ILE A 170 16.30 -2.15 4.56
C ILE A 170 16.83 -1.81 5.95
N ASN A 171 16.34 -2.48 7.00
CA ASN A 171 16.81 -2.28 8.36
C ASN A 171 17.08 -3.63 9.07
N PRO A 172 18.34 -4.10 9.09
CA PRO A 172 18.72 -5.35 9.74
C PRO A 172 18.54 -5.39 11.25
N ASP A 173 18.35 -4.23 11.91
CA ASP A 173 18.12 -4.13 13.36
C ASP A 173 16.62 -4.00 13.69
N PHE A 174 15.71 -4.24 12.73
CA PHE A 174 14.27 -4.08 12.96
C PHE A 174 13.65 -5.25 13.74
N ALA A 175 13.78 -5.20 15.07
CA ALA A 175 13.39 -6.27 15.99
C ALA A 175 11.94 -6.79 15.81
N PRO A 176 10.91 -5.94 15.63
CA PRO A 176 9.54 -6.41 15.37
C PRO A 176 9.41 -7.30 14.14
N ALA A 177 10.18 -7.03 13.07
CA ALA A 177 10.13 -7.82 11.85
C ALA A 177 10.70 -9.24 12.06
N TYR A 178 11.75 -9.39 12.88
CA TYR A 178 12.22 -10.72 13.27
C TYR A 178 11.17 -11.49 14.07
N LEU A 179 10.54 -10.87 15.08
CA LEU A 179 9.53 -11.56 15.87
C LEU A 179 8.31 -11.96 15.02
N ALA A 180 7.85 -11.09 14.14
CA ALA A 180 6.74 -11.41 13.24
C ALA A 180 7.10 -12.51 12.23
N ARG A 181 8.32 -12.48 11.67
CA ARG A 181 8.84 -13.54 10.80
C ARG A 181 8.98 -14.87 11.55
N ALA A 182 9.36 -14.84 12.83
CA ALA A 182 9.43 -16.01 13.69
C ALA A 182 8.06 -16.71 13.82
N ILE A 183 7.01 -15.93 14.06
CA ILE A 183 5.62 -16.43 14.14
C ILE A 183 5.17 -17.03 12.81
N ALA A 184 5.40 -16.32 11.70
CA ALA A 184 5.06 -16.81 10.38
C ALA A 184 5.81 -18.11 10.03
N ASN A 185 7.09 -18.21 10.36
CA ASN A 185 7.88 -19.44 10.20
C ASN A 185 7.34 -20.59 11.05
N PHE A 186 6.92 -20.32 12.29
CA PHE A 186 6.34 -21.33 13.16
C PHE A 186 5.01 -21.87 12.62
N HIS A 187 4.15 -21.00 12.08
CA HIS A 187 2.91 -21.42 11.40
C HIS A 187 3.17 -22.35 10.19
N LEU A 188 4.30 -22.17 9.51
CA LEU A 188 4.74 -23.05 8.41
C LEU A 188 5.47 -24.31 8.88
N GLY A 189 5.68 -24.49 10.19
CA GLY A 189 6.43 -25.62 10.75
C GLY A 189 7.96 -25.47 10.67
N ASN A 190 8.47 -24.31 10.27
CA ASN A 190 9.90 -23.99 10.19
C ASN A 190 10.47 -23.67 11.58
N ASN A 191 10.39 -24.64 12.50
CA ASN A 191 10.64 -24.42 13.94
C ASN A 191 12.06 -23.90 14.25
N THR A 192 13.08 -24.34 13.51
CA THR A 192 14.46 -23.86 13.70
C THR A 192 14.58 -22.39 13.32
N LEU A 193 14.07 -22.01 12.15
CA LEU A 193 14.09 -20.61 11.69
C LEU A 193 13.28 -19.71 12.62
N ALA A 194 12.12 -20.19 13.08
CA ALA A 194 11.31 -19.48 14.06
C ALA A 194 12.06 -19.23 15.38
N ALA A 195 12.77 -20.23 15.90
CA ALA A 195 13.52 -20.09 17.14
C ALA A 195 14.71 -19.12 16.99
N ASP A 196 15.40 -19.15 15.85
CA ASP A 196 16.52 -18.26 15.57
C ASP A 196 16.09 -16.80 15.37
N ASP A 197 14.99 -16.58 14.66
CA ASP A 197 14.38 -15.25 14.51
C ASP A 197 13.91 -14.69 15.85
N ALA A 198 13.23 -15.51 16.68
CA ALA A 198 12.76 -15.08 18.00
C ALA A 198 13.92 -14.70 18.94
N ARG A 199 15.01 -15.47 18.93
CA ARG A 199 16.21 -15.15 19.72
C ARG A 199 16.86 -13.85 19.25
N THR A 200 16.96 -13.67 17.94
CA THR A 200 17.45 -12.42 17.34
C THR A 200 16.59 -11.23 17.76
N ALA A 201 15.26 -11.36 17.67
CA ALA A 201 14.33 -10.33 18.11
C ALA A 201 14.52 -9.98 19.59
N SER A 202 14.63 -10.98 20.48
CA SER A 202 14.86 -10.77 21.91
C SER A 202 16.12 -9.95 22.18
N THR A 203 17.25 -10.33 21.56
CA THR A 203 18.52 -9.60 21.71
C THR A 203 18.45 -8.18 21.17
N LEU A 204 17.76 -7.97 20.04
CA LEU A 204 17.59 -6.62 19.47
C LEU A 204 16.69 -5.76 20.36
N PHE A 205 15.58 -6.28 20.87
CA PHE A 205 14.70 -5.56 21.79
C PHE A 205 15.42 -5.17 23.09
N GLU A 206 16.25 -6.05 23.65
CA GLU A 206 17.11 -5.73 24.80
C GLU A 206 18.03 -4.55 24.50
N ARG A 207 18.77 -4.61 23.38
CA ARG A 207 19.67 -3.52 22.93
C ARG A 207 18.92 -2.20 22.68
N GLN A 208 17.65 -2.28 22.28
CA GLN A 208 16.77 -1.14 22.02
C GLN A 208 16.08 -0.62 23.28
N ASN A 209 16.39 -1.17 24.46
CA ASN A 209 15.72 -0.87 25.74
C ASN A 209 14.19 -1.04 25.66
N ASN A 210 13.74 -2.08 24.98
CA ASN A 210 12.32 -2.41 24.81
C ASN A 210 11.97 -3.70 25.59
N PRO A 211 11.69 -3.62 26.89
CA PRO A 211 11.43 -4.79 27.73
C PRO A 211 10.13 -5.51 27.36
N GLU A 212 9.15 -4.81 26.80
CA GLU A 212 7.89 -5.40 26.35
C GLU A 212 8.11 -6.30 25.12
N GLY A 213 8.85 -5.80 24.13
CA GLY A 213 9.23 -6.57 22.95
C GLY A 213 10.15 -7.75 23.29
N GLN A 214 11.11 -7.54 24.19
CA GLN A 214 11.99 -8.60 24.66
C GLN A 214 11.17 -9.72 25.33
N LYS A 215 10.31 -9.36 26.27
CA LYS A 215 9.44 -10.33 26.95
C LYS A 215 8.54 -11.07 25.95
N ALA A 216 7.98 -10.38 24.95
CA ALA A 216 7.15 -11.03 23.95
C ALA A 216 7.92 -12.06 23.11
N ALA A 217 9.20 -11.80 22.80
CA ALA A 217 10.06 -12.76 22.13
C ALA A 217 10.39 -13.96 23.04
N GLU A 218 10.69 -13.74 24.32
CA GLU A 218 10.94 -14.79 25.31
C GLU A 218 9.69 -15.68 25.54
N ASP A 219 8.53 -15.06 25.72
CA ASP A 219 7.24 -15.74 25.88
C ASP A 219 6.92 -16.60 24.63
N PHE A 220 7.27 -16.12 23.43
CA PHE A 220 7.13 -16.89 22.20
C PHE A 220 8.04 -18.12 22.16
N ILE A 221 9.33 -17.96 22.51
CA ILE A 221 10.29 -19.07 22.58
C ILE A 221 9.78 -20.14 23.55
N GLN A 222 9.36 -19.74 24.76
CA GLN A 222 8.81 -20.67 25.74
C GLN A 222 7.54 -21.37 25.22
N GLY A 223 6.67 -20.62 24.54
CA GLY A 223 5.48 -21.16 23.87
C GLY A 223 5.82 -22.24 22.85
N MET A 224 6.81 -21.99 21.99
CA MET A 224 7.28 -22.96 21.00
C MET A 224 7.83 -24.23 21.66
N GLU A 225 8.64 -24.11 22.71
CA GLU A 225 9.17 -25.28 23.42
C GLU A 225 8.07 -26.16 24.02
N LEU A 226 7.04 -25.54 24.57
CA LEU A 226 5.86 -26.27 25.06
C LEU A 226 5.09 -26.95 23.92
N ALA A 227 5.07 -26.34 22.73
CA ALA A 227 4.44 -26.87 21.53
C ALA A 227 5.02 -28.20 21.07
N LEU A 228 6.34 -28.23 21.07
CA LEU A 228 7.13 -29.28 20.45
C LEU A 228 7.32 -30.48 21.39
N LYS A 229 6.93 -30.33 22.68
CA LYS A 229 6.89 -31.46 23.62
C LYS A 229 5.81 -32.47 23.20
N PRO A 230 6.10 -33.78 23.24
CA PRO A 230 5.13 -34.81 22.89
C PRO A 230 3.90 -34.73 23.81
N LYS A 231 2.69 -34.64 23.21
CA LYS A 231 1.42 -34.61 23.96
C LYS A 231 1.25 -35.90 24.75
N LYS A 232 0.97 -35.77 26.06
CA LYS A 232 0.68 -36.94 26.93
C LYS A 232 -0.76 -37.44 26.82
N GLU A 233 -1.73 -36.62 26.38
CA GLU A 233 -3.15 -37.02 26.27
C GLU A 233 -3.89 -36.31 25.12
N PRO A 234 -4.87 -36.96 24.46
CA PRO A 234 -5.68 -36.37 23.40
C PRO A 234 -6.86 -35.56 23.99
N GLY A 235 -6.98 -34.28 23.64
CA GLY A 235 -8.22 -33.51 23.85
C GLY A 235 -8.13 -32.07 24.34
N GLN A 236 -6.96 -31.53 24.67
CA GLN A 236 -6.84 -30.11 25.03
C GLN A 236 -6.62 -29.22 23.80
N THR A 237 -7.44 -28.17 23.67
CA THR A 237 -7.15 -27.02 22.80
C THR A 237 -5.74 -26.52 23.11
N SER A 238 -4.89 -26.42 22.09
CA SER A 238 -3.46 -26.20 22.27
C SER A 238 -3.22 -24.93 23.07
N SER A 239 -2.45 -25.02 24.16
CA SER A 239 -1.92 -23.86 24.89
C SER A 239 -1.22 -22.87 23.96
N LEU A 240 -0.76 -23.35 22.81
CA LEU A 240 -0.15 -22.61 21.72
C LEU A 240 -1.05 -21.59 21.05
N ASP A 241 -2.31 -21.92 20.80
CA ASP A 241 -3.23 -21.00 20.13
C ASP A 241 -3.40 -19.75 20.99
N ARG A 242 -3.33 -19.90 22.32
CA ARG A 242 -3.40 -18.79 23.28
C ARG A 242 -2.11 -17.98 23.33
N VAL A 243 -0.94 -18.63 23.25
CA VAL A 243 0.36 -17.92 23.25
C VAL A 243 0.53 -17.11 21.96
N VAL A 244 0.26 -17.73 20.81
CA VAL A 244 0.32 -17.08 19.49
C VAL A 244 -0.70 -15.94 19.39
N GLN A 245 -1.94 -16.14 19.86
CA GLN A 245 -2.93 -15.06 19.91
C GLN A 245 -2.51 -13.92 20.83
N GLY A 246 -1.87 -14.23 21.98
CA GLY A 246 -1.34 -13.23 22.89
C GLY A 246 -0.25 -12.36 22.26
N ILE A 247 0.70 -12.97 21.55
CA ILE A 247 1.79 -12.24 20.87
C ILE A 247 1.27 -11.45 19.68
N GLY A 248 0.21 -11.93 19.02
CA GLY A 248 -0.49 -11.17 17.98
C GLY A 248 -0.85 -9.77 18.46
N SER A 249 -1.37 -9.62 19.69
CA SER A 249 -1.68 -8.30 20.27
C SER A 249 -0.45 -7.41 20.48
N VAL A 250 0.71 -7.99 20.78
CA VAL A 250 1.98 -7.25 20.95
C VAL A 250 2.51 -6.78 19.61
N LEU A 251 2.46 -7.63 18.57
CA LEU A 251 2.87 -7.22 17.23
C LEU A 251 2.06 -6.03 16.72
N LEU A 252 0.77 -5.96 17.08
CA LEU A 252 -0.08 -4.81 16.75
C LEU A 252 0.36 -3.52 17.44
N GLN A 253 0.93 -3.59 18.65
CA GLN A 253 1.47 -2.41 19.33
C GLN A 253 2.60 -1.76 18.52
N PHE A 254 3.36 -2.55 17.75
CA PHE A 254 4.37 -2.03 16.85
C PHE A 254 3.82 -1.52 15.51
N VAL A 255 2.53 -1.78 15.22
CA VAL A 255 1.82 -1.24 14.04
C VAL A 255 1.06 0.05 14.39
N ILE A 256 0.56 0.19 15.64
CA ILE A 256 -0.26 1.34 16.09
C ILE A 256 0.37 2.72 15.85
N PRO A 257 1.70 2.95 16.05
CA PRO A 257 2.33 4.23 15.71
C PRO A 257 2.15 4.61 14.23
N PHE A 258 1.88 3.63 13.38
CA PHE A 258 1.81 3.76 11.92
C PHE A 258 0.39 3.65 11.36
N LEU A 259 -0.59 3.19 12.17
CA LEU A 259 -2.01 3.14 11.80
C LEU A 259 -2.66 4.54 11.64
N GLY A 260 -2.04 5.60 12.15
CA GLY A 260 -2.42 6.99 11.82
C GLY A 260 -2.14 7.38 10.36
N PHE A 261 -1.53 6.47 9.59
CA PHE A 261 -1.09 6.68 8.21
C PHE A 261 -1.58 5.58 7.23
N LEU A 262 -2.45 4.66 7.68
CA LEU A 262 -3.10 3.62 6.87
C LEU A 262 -4.48 4.04 6.37
#